data_AF-A0A5B7GVT0-F1
#
_entry.id   AF-A0A5B7GVT0-F1
#
_cell.length_a   1.000
_cell.length_b   1.000
_cell.length_c   1.000
_cell.angle_alpha   90.00
_cell.angle_beta   90.00
_cell.angle_gamma   90.00
#
_symmetry.space_group_name_H-M   'P 1'
#
loop_
_entity.id
_entity.type
_entity.pdbx_description
1 polymer ?
#
loop_
_entity_poly.entity_id
_entity_poly.type
_entity_poly.pdbx_seq_one_letter_code
_entity_poly.pdbx_strand_id
1 'polypeptide(L)'
;MISNLFNRDEQSEIVSELIPVMKREHPRRPPTPENVMDFFLTRTRQNLHVVLCFSPVGEKFRTRAMKFPGLISGCTIDWFQPWPKEALVAVSQHFLEDYKIISTPEVKASLVKGMGAIHDHVAQLCSDYFQRYRRAAHVTPKSFLSFISIYKKIYNEKREEIGESATRMTSGLDKLQEASVAVERMREELSVMEEELAVASEKAHKVQGTTQKRKFKQN
;
A
#
# COMPACT_ATOMS: atom_id res chain seq x y z
N MET A 1 -36.55 -2.47 -30.50
CA MET A 1 -35.67 -1.83 -31.50
C MET A 1 -35.65 -0.35 -31.19
N ILE A 2 -34.49 0.31 -31.21
CA ILE A 2 -34.49 1.78 -31.21
C ILE A 2 -35.03 2.19 -32.57
N SER A 3 -36.21 2.81 -32.60
CA SER A 3 -36.84 3.25 -33.85
C SER A 3 -35.89 4.18 -34.60
N ASN A 4 -35.74 3.98 -35.91
CA ASN A 4 -34.86 4.75 -36.79
C ASN A 4 -33.37 4.69 -36.42
N LEU A 5 -32.91 3.63 -35.75
CA LEU A 5 -31.47 3.41 -35.55
C LEU A 5 -30.75 3.10 -36.87
N PHE A 6 -31.39 2.32 -37.74
CA PHE A 6 -30.87 1.96 -39.06
C PHE A 6 -31.73 2.61 -40.14
N ASN A 7 -31.08 3.23 -41.13
CA ASN A 7 -31.75 3.70 -42.33
C ASN A 7 -32.14 2.50 -43.24
N ARG A 8 -32.88 2.75 -44.33
CA ARG A 8 -33.37 1.68 -45.21
C ARG A 8 -32.25 0.92 -45.93
N ASP A 9 -31.17 1.61 -46.28
CA ASP A 9 -30.05 1.03 -47.00
C ASP A 9 -29.25 0.10 -46.06
N GLU A 10 -28.98 0.54 -44.84
CA GLU A 10 -28.35 -0.24 -43.76
C GLU A 10 -29.18 -1.47 -43.39
N GLN A 11 -30.51 -1.35 -43.30
CA GLN A 11 -31.38 -2.51 -43.05
C GLN A 11 -31.31 -3.54 -44.18
N SER A 12 -31.23 -3.07 -45.42
CA SER A 12 -31.12 -3.95 -46.60
C SER A 12 -29.77 -4.68 -46.63
N GLU A 13 -28.70 -3.98 -46.25
CA GLU A 13 -27.35 -4.54 -46.10
C GLU A 13 -27.31 -5.62 -45.00
N ILE A 14 -27.82 -5.32 -43.80
CA ILE A 14 -27.91 -6.28 -42.68
C ILE A 14 -28.67 -7.55 -43.11
N VAL A 15 -29.79 -7.39 -43.80
CA VAL A 15 -30.58 -8.54 -44.29
C VAL A 15 -29.77 -9.37 -45.28
N SER A 16 -29.11 -8.72 -46.25
CA SER A 16 -28.30 -9.39 -47.27
C SER A 16 -27.19 -10.25 -46.64
N GLU A 17 -26.46 -9.69 -45.65
CA GLU A 17 -25.35 -10.37 -44.99
C GLU A 17 -25.79 -11.51 -44.07
N LEU A 18 -26.95 -11.39 -43.42
CA LEU A 18 -27.41 -12.38 -42.43
C LEU A 18 -28.19 -13.54 -43.03
N ILE A 19 -28.72 -13.44 -44.25
CA ILE A 19 -29.38 -14.55 -44.95
C ILE A 19 -28.54 -15.84 -44.97
N PRO A 20 -27.26 -15.86 -45.41
CA PRO A 20 -26.47 -17.09 -45.46
C PRO A 20 -26.26 -17.69 -44.06
N VAL A 21 -26.07 -16.84 -43.04
CA VAL A 21 -25.90 -17.27 -41.65
C VAL A 21 -27.18 -17.88 -41.10
N MET A 22 -28.33 -17.23 -41.33
CA MET A 22 -29.63 -17.72 -40.88
C MET A 22 -30.01 -19.03 -41.55
N LYS A 23 -29.74 -19.21 -42.85
CA LYS A 23 -29.99 -20.48 -43.55
C LYS A 23 -29.16 -21.64 -42.98
N ARG A 24 -27.95 -21.36 -42.53
CA ARG A 24 -27.06 -22.35 -41.91
C ARG A 24 -27.52 -22.75 -40.50
N GLU A 25 -27.91 -21.78 -39.67
CA GLU A 25 -28.30 -22.01 -38.27
C GLU A 25 -29.76 -22.44 -38.11
N HIS A 26 -30.67 -21.95 -38.97
CA HIS A 26 -32.10 -22.21 -38.94
C HIS A 26 -32.65 -22.57 -40.33
N PRO A 27 -32.29 -23.74 -40.89
CA PRO A 27 -32.62 -24.12 -42.27
C PRO A 27 -34.11 -24.27 -42.56
N ARG A 28 -34.96 -24.39 -41.52
CA ARG A 28 -36.42 -24.54 -41.64
C ARG A 28 -37.18 -23.22 -41.66
N ARG A 29 -36.53 -22.08 -41.39
CA ARG A 29 -37.18 -20.76 -41.40
C ARG A 29 -37.00 -20.09 -42.77
N PRO A 30 -38.07 -19.59 -43.41
CA PRO A 30 -37.94 -18.92 -44.70
C PRO A 30 -37.19 -17.58 -44.54
N PRO A 31 -36.25 -17.24 -45.44
CA PRO A 31 -35.45 -16.01 -45.39
C PRO A 31 -36.24 -14.79 -45.92
N THR A 32 -37.38 -14.47 -45.29
CA THR A 32 -38.04 -13.18 -45.51
C THR A 32 -37.27 -12.08 -44.78
N PRO A 33 -37.25 -10.83 -45.30
CA PRO A 33 -36.57 -9.72 -44.62
C PRO A 33 -36.99 -9.55 -43.15
N GLU A 34 -38.27 -9.79 -42.85
CA GLU A 34 -38.80 -9.76 -41.47
C GLU A 34 -38.18 -10.84 -40.59
N ASN A 35 -38.08 -12.08 -41.06
CA ASN A 35 -37.50 -13.19 -40.30
C ASN A 35 -36.00 -13.00 -40.07
N VAL A 36 -35.28 -12.43 -41.04
CA VAL A 36 -33.84 -12.15 -40.92
C VAL A 36 -33.60 -11.01 -39.93
N MET A 37 -34.44 -9.98 -39.93
CA MET A 37 -34.38 -8.91 -38.93
C MET A 37 -34.75 -9.39 -37.53
N ASP A 38 -35.72 -10.30 -37.38
CA ASP A 38 -36.02 -10.94 -36.09
C ASP A 38 -34.85 -11.81 -35.60
N PHE A 39 -34.21 -12.56 -36.51
CA PHE A 39 -32.99 -13.32 -36.22
C PHE A 39 -31.85 -12.42 -35.76
N PHE A 40 -31.62 -11.30 -36.45
CA PHE A 40 -30.64 -10.29 -36.06
C PHE A 40 -30.92 -9.78 -34.64
N LEU A 41 -32.16 -9.33 -34.37
CA LEU A 41 -32.55 -8.79 -33.07
C LEU A 41 -32.42 -9.82 -31.94
N THR A 42 -32.80 -11.07 -32.19
CA THR A 42 -32.66 -12.16 -31.23
C THR A 42 -31.19 -12.39 -30.88
N ARG A 43 -30.33 -12.42 -31.90
CA ARG A 43 -28.88 -12.58 -31.72
C ARG A 43 -28.26 -11.39 -31.00
N THR A 44 -28.67 -10.17 -31.32
CA THR A 44 -28.22 -8.96 -30.61
C THR A 44 -28.62 -9.02 -29.14
N ARG A 45 -29.86 -9.40 -28.82
CA ARG A 45 -30.32 -9.53 -27.43
C ARG A 45 -29.55 -10.57 -26.62
N GLN A 46 -29.08 -11.63 -27.27
CA GLN A 46 -28.29 -12.68 -26.61
C GLN A 46 -26.83 -12.30 -26.39
N ASN A 47 -26.28 -11.40 -27.22
CA ASN A 47 -24.84 -11.09 -27.20
C ASN A 47 -24.52 -9.68 -26.68
N LEU A 48 -25.49 -8.76 -26.67
CA LEU A 48 -25.30 -7.39 -26.19
C LEU A 48 -25.71 -7.29 -24.72
N HIS A 49 -24.71 -7.21 -23.84
CA HIS A 49 -24.91 -6.93 -22.42
C HIS A 49 -24.53 -5.48 -22.12
N VAL A 50 -25.50 -4.70 -21.63
CA VAL A 50 -25.29 -3.30 -21.25
C VAL A 50 -25.34 -3.20 -19.72
N VAL A 51 -24.28 -2.65 -19.13
CA VAL A 51 -24.20 -2.37 -17.69
C VAL A 51 -24.16 -0.87 -17.50
N LEU A 52 -25.06 -0.35 -16.66
CA LEU A 52 -25.16 1.08 -16.38
C LEU A 52 -24.82 1.33 -14.91
N CYS A 53 -23.79 2.13 -14.66
CA CYS A 53 -23.36 2.48 -13.31
C CYS A 53 -23.82 3.90 -12.97
N PHE A 54 -24.67 4.03 -11.96
CA PHE A 54 -25.18 5.32 -11.49
C PHE A 54 -24.78 5.57 -10.04
N SER A 55 -24.51 6.84 -9.72
CA SER A 55 -24.44 7.26 -8.32
C SER A 55 -25.86 7.43 -7.77
N PRO A 56 -26.21 6.83 -6.63
CA PRO A 56 -27.50 7.07 -5.97
C PRO A 56 -27.55 8.46 -5.29
N VAL A 57 -26.43 9.19 -5.25
CA VAL A 57 -26.34 10.50 -4.60
C VAL A 57 -26.91 11.60 -5.51
N GLY A 58 -27.88 12.33 -4.97
CA GLY A 58 -28.50 13.48 -5.62
C GLY A 58 -29.76 13.15 -6.43
N GLU A 59 -30.47 14.19 -6.88
CA GLU A 59 -31.80 14.03 -7.48
C GLU A 59 -31.79 13.59 -8.95
N LYS A 60 -30.66 13.74 -9.64
CA LYS A 60 -30.55 13.49 -11.09
C LYS A 60 -30.92 12.06 -11.46
N PHE A 61 -30.48 11.08 -10.66
CA PHE A 61 -30.78 9.67 -10.92
C PHE A 61 -32.28 9.41 -10.82
N ARG A 62 -32.91 9.86 -9.73
CA ARG A 62 -34.37 9.76 -9.53
C ARG A 62 -35.15 10.38 -10.70
N THR A 63 -34.81 11.60 -11.10
CA THR A 63 -35.48 12.29 -12.21
C THR A 63 -35.32 11.55 -13.54
N ARG A 64 -34.14 10.99 -13.82
CA ARG A 64 -33.90 10.19 -15.04
C ARG A 64 -34.66 8.86 -15.00
N ALA A 65 -34.66 8.18 -13.86
CA ALA A 65 -35.36 6.92 -13.69
C ALA A 65 -36.88 7.08 -13.89
N MET A 66 -37.47 8.19 -13.42
CA MET A 66 -38.89 8.52 -13.69
C MET A 66 -39.16 8.86 -15.16
N LYS A 67 -38.23 9.54 -15.84
CA LYS A 67 -38.37 9.86 -17.27
C LYS A 67 -38.22 8.63 -18.18
N PHE A 68 -37.45 7.63 -17.74
CA PHE A 68 -37.12 6.44 -18.53
C PHE A 68 -37.41 5.16 -17.73
N PRO A 69 -38.69 4.76 -17.61
CA PRO A 69 -39.09 3.61 -16.79
C PRO A 69 -38.46 2.28 -17.24
N GLY A 70 -38.09 2.17 -18.52
CA GLY A 70 -37.38 1.01 -19.06
C GLY A 70 -36.03 0.72 -18.39
N LEU A 71 -35.41 1.70 -17.73
CA LEU A 71 -34.18 1.50 -16.96
C LEU A 71 -34.41 0.65 -15.70
N ILE A 72 -35.62 0.70 -15.13
CA ILE A 72 -35.98 -0.06 -13.93
C ILE A 72 -36.62 -1.40 -14.33
N SER A 73 -37.52 -1.40 -15.30
CA SER A 73 -38.25 -2.62 -15.69
C SER A 73 -37.46 -3.56 -16.59
N GLY A 74 -36.48 -3.04 -17.36
CA GLY A 74 -35.71 -3.81 -18.33
C GLY A 74 -34.32 -4.26 -17.83
N CYS A 75 -33.93 -3.89 -16.62
CA CYS A 75 -32.61 -4.18 -16.06
C CYS A 75 -32.72 -4.86 -14.70
N THR A 76 -31.72 -5.68 -14.36
CA THR A 76 -31.53 -6.15 -12.98
C THR A 76 -30.80 -5.07 -12.20
N ILE A 77 -31.29 -4.74 -11.02
CA ILE A 77 -30.68 -3.74 -10.15
C ILE A 77 -29.77 -4.44 -9.15
N ASP A 78 -28.49 -4.06 -9.17
CA ASP A 78 -27.50 -4.48 -8.18
C ASP A 78 -27.09 -3.29 -7.30
N TRP A 79 -27.17 -3.45 -5.99
CA TRP A 79 -26.94 -2.38 -5.02
C TRP A 79 -25.56 -2.49 -4.40
N PHE A 80 -24.71 -1.51 -4.67
CA PHE A 80 -23.38 -1.41 -4.08
C PHE A 80 -23.48 -0.75 -2.71
N GLN A 81 -23.42 -1.57 -1.67
CA GLN A 81 -23.42 -1.11 -0.28
C GLN A 81 -22.01 -0.68 0.16
N PRO A 82 -21.90 0.21 1.16
CA PRO A 82 -20.64 0.47 1.84
C PRO A 82 -19.99 -0.83 2.32
N TRP A 83 -18.66 -0.88 2.31
CA TRP A 83 -17.95 -2.07 2.77
C TRP A 83 -18.23 -2.33 4.26
N PRO A 84 -18.68 -3.54 4.63
CA PRO A 84 -18.82 -3.90 6.02
C PRO A 84 -17.44 -3.96 6.69
N LYS A 85 -17.42 -3.93 8.02
CA LYS A 85 -16.17 -3.92 8.80
C LYS A 85 -15.28 -5.12 8.46
N GLU A 86 -15.87 -6.28 8.23
CA GLU A 86 -15.19 -7.51 7.86
C GLU A 86 -14.48 -7.37 6.52
N ALA A 87 -15.11 -6.73 5.54
CA ALA A 87 -14.50 -6.45 4.24
C ALA A 87 -13.34 -5.44 4.38
N LEU A 88 -13.49 -4.40 5.20
CA LEU A 88 -12.41 -3.46 5.49
C LEU A 88 -11.19 -4.16 6.11
N VAL A 89 -11.41 -5.07 7.05
CA VAL A 89 -10.36 -5.88 7.67
C VAL A 89 -9.70 -6.80 6.65
N ALA A 90 -10.48 -7.49 5.82
CA ALA A 90 -9.95 -8.38 4.77
C ALA A 90 -9.12 -7.60 3.73
N VAL A 91 -9.57 -6.41 3.33
CA VAL A 91 -8.83 -5.52 2.43
C VAL A 91 -7.52 -5.09 3.10
N SER A 92 -7.56 -4.61 4.34
CA SER A 92 -6.33 -4.27 5.08
C SER A 92 -5.37 -5.45 5.18
N GLN A 93 -5.88 -6.66 5.44
CA GLN A 93 -5.08 -7.87 5.52
C GLN A 93 -4.39 -8.16 4.19
N HIS A 94 -5.15 -8.18 3.09
CA HIS A 94 -4.60 -8.43 1.75
C HIS A 94 -3.52 -7.40 1.38
N PHE A 95 -3.77 -6.12 1.59
CA PHE A 95 -2.78 -5.08 1.25
C PHE A 95 -1.56 -5.08 2.18
N LEU A 96 -1.66 -5.58 3.41
CA LEU A 96 -0.55 -5.62 4.37
C LEU A 96 0.13 -7.00 4.47
N GLU A 97 -0.35 -8.01 3.76
CA GLU A 97 0.16 -9.39 3.81
C GLU A 97 1.66 -9.40 3.50
N ASP A 98 2.03 -8.97 2.29
CA ASP A 98 3.42 -8.89 1.81
C ASP A 98 4.21 -7.73 2.40
N TYR A 99 3.54 -6.80 3.10
CA TYR A 99 4.21 -5.65 3.68
C TYR A 99 4.90 -6.02 5.00
N LYS A 100 6.23 -5.94 5.01
CA LYS A 100 7.05 -6.28 6.18
C LYS A 100 7.04 -5.14 7.21
N ILE A 101 6.33 -5.37 8.30
CA ILE A 101 6.28 -4.50 9.47
C ILE A 101 7.12 -5.15 10.58
N ILE A 102 8.04 -4.40 11.17
CA ILE A 102 8.81 -4.84 12.35
C ILE A 102 7.86 -4.80 13.55
N SER A 103 7.21 -5.92 13.83
CA SER A 103 6.26 -6.11 14.93
C SER A 103 6.01 -7.59 15.16
N THR A 104 5.43 -7.97 16.30
CA THR A 104 4.95 -9.34 16.49
C THR A 104 3.72 -9.60 15.60
N PRO A 105 3.43 -10.86 15.24
CA PRO A 105 2.25 -11.21 14.44
C PRO A 105 0.93 -10.69 15.05
N GLU A 106 0.81 -10.69 16.38
CA GLU A 106 -0.37 -10.24 17.12
C GLU A 106 -0.59 -8.73 16.97
N VAL A 107 0.50 -7.96 16.98
CA VAL A 107 0.47 -6.51 16.76
C VAL A 107 0.09 -6.21 15.32
N LYS A 108 0.64 -6.94 14.33
CA LYS A 108 0.27 -6.79 12.92
C LYS A 108 -1.21 -7.11 12.69
N ALA A 109 -1.73 -8.18 13.31
CA ALA A 109 -3.15 -8.52 13.24
C ALA A 109 -4.05 -7.45 13.89
N SER A 110 -3.62 -6.89 15.03
CA SER A 110 -4.35 -5.82 15.71
C SER A 110 -4.36 -4.52 14.89
N LEU A 111 -3.25 -4.19 14.23
CA LEU A 111 -3.15 -3.07 13.30
C LEU A 111 -4.13 -3.20 12.14
N VAL A 112 -4.18 -4.37 11.49
CA VAL A 112 -5.11 -4.67 10.38
C VAL A 112 -6.57 -4.47 10.82
N LYS A 113 -6.94 -5.00 11.99
CA LYS A 113 -8.28 -4.79 12.58
C LYS A 113 -8.54 -3.32 12.91
N GLY A 114 -7.52 -2.63 13.45
CA GLY A 114 -7.57 -1.22 13.79
C GLY A 114 -7.82 -0.33 12.58
N MET A 115 -7.17 -0.59 11.44
CA MET A 115 -7.37 0.16 10.20
C MET A 115 -8.83 0.12 9.74
N GLY A 116 -9.44 -1.07 9.71
CA GLY A 116 -10.85 -1.21 9.35
C GLY A 116 -11.78 -0.51 10.33
N ALA A 117 -11.52 -0.62 11.64
CA ALA A 117 -12.30 0.06 12.67
C ALA A 117 -12.20 1.59 12.61
N ILE A 118 -11.01 2.14 12.34
CA ILE A 118 -10.80 3.57 12.17
C ILE A 118 -11.62 4.09 10.99
N HIS A 119 -11.60 3.38 9.85
CA HIS A 119 -12.35 3.80 8.67
C HIS A 119 -13.86 3.78 8.90
N ASP A 120 -14.37 2.72 9.53
CA ASP A 120 -15.78 2.59 9.92
C ASP A 120 -16.20 3.73 10.87
N HIS A 121 -15.35 4.06 11.85
CA HIS A 121 -15.62 5.16 12.76
C HIS A 121 -15.62 6.53 12.06
N VAL A 122 -14.73 6.76 11.09
CA VAL A 122 -14.73 7.99 10.28
C VAL A 122 -16.02 8.09 9.46
N ALA A 123 -16.53 6.97 8.93
CA ALA A 123 -17.82 6.97 8.22
C ALA A 123 -18.99 7.37 9.13
N GLN A 124 -19.02 6.87 10.36
CA GLN A 124 -20.00 7.28 11.38
C GLN A 124 -19.88 8.77 11.72
N LEU A 125 -18.65 9.27 11.94
CA LEU A 125 -18.40 10.68 12.21
C LEU A 125 -18.83 11.60 11.06
N CYS A 126 -18.68 11.17 9.81
CA CYS A 126 -19.19 11.92 8.66
C CYS A 126 -20.72 12.04 8.67
N SER A 127 -21.44 10.99 9.12
CA SER A 127 -22.88 11.04 9.33
C SER A 127 -23.26 12.06 10.42
N ASP A 128 -22.60 11.98 11.58
CA ASP A 128 -22.84 12.89 12.70
C ASP A 128 -22.53 14.34 12.34
N TYR A 129 -21.44 14.57 11.59
CA TYR A 129 -21.05 15.88 11.10
C TYR A 129 -22.10 16.47 10.16
N PHE A 130 -22.66 15.65 9.25
CA PHE A 130 -23.76 16.07 8.39
C PHE A 130 -25.02 16.41 9.21
N GLN A 131 -25.36 15.62 10.22
CA GLN A 131 -26.54 15.88 11.06
C GLN A 131 -26.41 17.21 11.81
N ARG A 132 -25.23 17.52 12.35
CA ARG A 132 -24.99 18.75 13.13
C ARG A 132 -24.84 19.99 12.28
N TYR A 133 -24.06 19.92 11.19
CA TYR A 133 -23.63 21.10 10.44
C TYR A 133 -24.24 21.20 9.03
N ARG A 134 -25.00 20.18 8.59
CA ARG A 134 -25.56 20.08 7.23
C ARG A 134 -24.52 20.21 6.12
N ARG A 135 -23.26 19.89 6.43
CA ARG A 135 -22.14 19.84 5.49
C ARG A 135 -21.79 18.39 5.20
N ALA A 136 -21.92 17.99 3.95
CA ALA A 136 -21.63 16.62 3.54
C ALA A 136 -20.11 16.39 3.49
N ALA A 137 -19.64 15.37 4.22
CA ALA A 137 -18.32 14.79 4.06
C ALA A 137 -18.51 13.34 3.63
N HIS A 138 -17.77 12.89 2.61
CA HIS A 138 -17.93 11.56 2.05
C HIS A 138 -16.69 10.72 2.26
N VAL A 139 -16.91 9.52 2.78
CA VAL A 139 -15.90 8.48 2.90
C VAL A 139 -16.16 7.46 1.80
N THR A 140 -15.11 7.05 1.10
CA THR A 140 -15.21 6.09 -0.01
C THR A 140 -14.18 4.97 0.16
N PRO A 141 -14.42 3.78 -0.43
CA PRO A 141 -13.39 2.73 -0.47
C PRO A 141 -12.05 3.22 -1.02
N LYS A 142 -12.07 4.15 -2.00
CA LYS A 142 -10.85 4.79 -2.51
C LYS A 142 -10.08 5.54 -1.42
N SER A 143 -10.76 6.28 -0.54
CA SER A 143 -10.10 6.96 0.58
C SER A 143 -9.48 5.97 1.58
N PHE A 144 -10.08 4.79 1.77
CA PHE A 144 -9.50 3.73 2.58
C PHE A 144 -8.21 3.16 1.98
N LEU A 145 -8.22 2.89 0.67
CA LEU A 145 -7.02 2.41 -0.04
C LEU A 145 -5.90 3.44 0.02
N SER A 146 -6.23 4.73 -0.15
CA SER A 146 -5.27 5.81 0.03
C SER A 146 -4.73 5.86 1.46
N PHE A 147 -5.57 5.66 2.48
CA PHE A 147 -5.14 5.59 3.88
C PHE A 147 -4.10 4.47 4.11
N ILE A 148 -4.34 3.26 3.60
CA ILE A 148 -3.39 2.15 3.70
C ILE A 148 -2.07 2.49 2.97
N SER A 149 -2.17 3.09 1.77
CA SER A 149 -0.99 3.51 1.01
C SER A 149 -0.17 4.57 1.74
N ILE A 150 -0.83 5.55 2.37
CA ILE A 150 -0.18 6.60 3.15
C ILE A 150 0.47 5.99 4.39
N TYR A 151 -0.19 5.05 5.06
CA TYR A 151 0.41 4.34 6.19
C TYR A 151 1.73 3.67 5.80
N LYS A 152 1.77 2.92 4.69
CA LYS A 152 3.00 2.28 4.20
C LYS A 152 4.11 3.29 3.91
N LYS A 153 3.76 4.41 3.29
CA LYS A 153 4.70 5.48 2.97
C LYS A 153 5.32 6.05 4.26
N ILE A 154 4.48 6.49 5.20
CA ILE A 154 4.93 7.09 6.46
C ILE A 154 5.73 6.09 7.28
N TYR A 155 5.32 4.82 7.32
CA TYR A 155 6.04 3.78 8.03
C TYR A 155 7.46 3.59 7.48
N ASN A 156 7.62 3.54 6.16
CA ASN A 156 8.95 3.44 5.53
C ASN A 156 9.82 4.66 5.85
N GLU A 157 9.28 5.87 5.66
CA GLU A 157 9.99 7.12 5.96
C GLU A 157 10.48 7.15 7.43
N LYS A 158 9.58 6.81 8.37
CA LYS A 158 9.94 6.78 9.79
C LYS A 158 10.92 5.66 10.13
N ARG A 159 10.82 4.52 9.47
CA ARG A 159 11.75 3.41 9.67
C ARG A 159 13.14 3.75 9.17
N GLU A 160 13.26 4.41 8.03
CA GLU A 160 14.55 4.90 7.50
C GLU A 160 15.16 5.93 8.44
N GLU A 161 14.39 6.94 8.88
CA GLU A 161 14.83 7.97 9.83
C GLU A 161 15.36 7.36 11.13
N ILE A 162 14.63 6.41 11.72
CA ILE A 162 15.04 5.71 12.94
C ILE A 162 16.26 4.83 12.67
N GLY A 163 16.30 4.13 11.52
CA GLY A 163 17.40 3.27 11.12
C GLY A 163 18.72 4.02 10.95
N GLU A 164 18.69 5.19 10.34
CA GLU A 164 19.84 6.09 10.22
C GLU A 164 20.31 6.56 11.60
N SER A 165 19.38 6.96 12.47
CA SER A 165 19.72 7.39 13.82
C SER A 165 20.32 6.25 14.65
N ALA A 166 19.80 5.03 14.52
CA ALA A 166 20.33 3.85 15.18
C ALA A 166 21.74 3.52 14.68
N THR A 167 21.95 3.55 13.36
CA THR A 167 23.27 3.29 12.75
C THR A 167 24.32 4.29 13.26
N ARG A 168 23.98 5.57 13.27
CA ARG A 168 24.85 6.63 13.80
C ARG A 168 25.20 6.39 15.27
N MET A 169 24.23 5.94 16.07
CA MET A 169 24.46 5.66 17.49
C MET A 169 25.35 4.44 17.69
N THR A 170 25.13 3.36 16.93
CA THR A 170 26.00 2.17 16.95
C THR A 170 27.44 2.53 16.55
N SER A 171 27.63 3.27 15.46
CA SER A 171 28.97 3.73 15.07
C SER A 171 29.65 4.63 16.12
N GLY A 172 28.86 5.39 16.89
CA GLY A 172 29.36 6.15 18.03
C GLY A 172 29.83 5.25 19.18
N LEU A 173 29.03 4.24 19.53
CA LEU A 173 29.36 3.25 20.55
C LEU A 173 30.61 2.44 20.17
N ASP A 174 30.73 2.02 18.92
CA ASP A 174 31.90 1.28 18.42
C ASP A 174 33.19 2.09 18.59
N LYS A 175 33.16 3.39 18.23
CA LYS A 175 34.30 4.29 18.43
C LYS A 175 34.66 4.50 19.90
N LEU A 176 33.66 4.56 20.78
CA LEU A 176 33.90 4.66 22.24
C LEU A 176 34.55 3.38 22.77
N GLN A 177 34.09 2.23 22.28
CA GLN A 177 34.67 0.93 22.63
C GLN A 177 36.11 0.81 22.14
N GLU A 178 36.40 1.19 20.90
CA GLU A 178 37.75 1.23 20.33
C GLU A 178 38.68 2.14 21.14
N ALA A 179 38.21 3.34 21.51
CA ALA A 179 38.97 4.26 22.35
C ALA A 179 39.24 3.68 23.74
N SER A 180 38.26 3.02 24.35
CA SER A 180 38.43 2.36 25.66
C SER A 180 39.50 1.27 25.61
N VAL A 181 39.48 0.43 24.56
CA VAL A 181 40.49 -0.62 24.36
C VAL A 181 41.88 -0.01 24.11
N ALA A 182 41.97 1.07 23.32
CA ALA A 182 43.22 1.77 23.08
C ALA A 182 43.80 2.40 24.35
N VAL A 183 42.96 2.97 25.22
CA VAL A 183 43.38 3.52 26.52
C VAL A 183 43.90 2.44 27.44
N GLU A 184 43.24 1.28 27.49
CA GLU A 184 43.70 0.17 28.33
C GLU A 184 45.06 -0.37 27.86
N ARG A 185 45.25 -0.53 26.54
CA ARG A 185 46.56 -0.92 25.99
C ARG A 185 47.65 0.10 26.31
N MET A 186 47.37 1.40 26.19
CA MET A 186 48.33 2.44 26.56
C MET A 186 48.71 2.38 28.03
N ARG A 187 47.77 2.05 28.94
CA ARG A 187 48.08 1.88 30.37
C ARG A 187 49.00 0.69 30.63
N GLU A 188 48.78 -0.43 29.97
CA GLU A 188 49.67 -1.60 30.05
C GLU A 188 51.08 -1.26 29.54
N GLU A 189 51.20 -0.62 28.37
CA GLU A 189 52.48 -0.20 27.81
C GLU A 189 53.23 0.79 28.73
N LEU A 190 52.51 1.72 29.35
CA LEU A 190 53.08 2.73 30.26
C LEU A 190 53.60 2.09 31.56
N SER A 191 52.88 1.12 32.11
CA SER A 191 53.34 0.35 33.28
C SER A 191 54.64 -0.42 33.00
N VAL A 192 54.77 -1.02 31.81
CA VAL A 192 56.00 -1.72 31.42
C VAL A 192 57.17 -0.72 31.27
N MET A 193 56.93 0.41 30.62
CA MET A 193 57.96 1.45 30.47
C MET A 193 58.42 2.03 31.82
N GLU A 194 57.52 2.23 32.78
CA GLU A 194 57.88 2.71 34.12
C GLU A 194 58.80 1.72 34.87
N GLU A 195 58.53 0.41 34.76
CA GLU A 195 59.37 -0.62 35.38
C GLU A 195 60.74 -0.74 34.71
N GLU A 196 60.80 -0.68 33.38
CA GLU A 196 62.06 -0.61 32.63
C GLU A 196 62.89 0.63 33.00
N LEU A 197 62.24 1.79 33.15
CA LEU A 197 62.89 3.04 33.54
C LEU A 197 63.46 2.95 34.97
N ALA A 198 62.75 2.32 35.89
CA ALA A 198 63.23 2.08 37.26
C ALA A 198 64.51 1.23 37.26
N VAL A 199 64.51 0.12 36.50
CA VAL A 199 65.68 -0.75 36.35
C VAL A 199 66.85 -0.02 35.68
N ALA A 200 66.59 0.75 34.64
CA ALA A 200 67.60 1.55 33.95
C ALA A 200 68.20 2.64 34.87
N SER A 201 67.37 3.32 35.65
CA SER A 201 67.78 4.31 36.65
C SER A 201 68.64 3.69 37.75
N GLU A 202 68.26 2.52 38.26
CA GLU A 202 69.06 1.81 39.28
C GLU A 202 70.43 1.39 38.74
N LYS A 203 70.47 0.89 37.49
CA LYS A 203 71.74 0.60 36.80
C LYS A 203 72.60 1.85 36.61
N ALA A 204 72.00 2.97 36.19
CA ALA A 204 72.69 4.24 36.03
C ALA A 204 73.27 4.75 37.36
N HIS A 205 72.51 4.68 38.46
CA HIS A 205 72.97 5.03 39.81
C HIS A 205 74.15 4.15 40.27
N LYS A 206 74.11 2.83 40.02
CA LYS A 206 75.23 1.92 40.33
C LYS A 206 76.49 2.27 39.54
N VAL A 207 76.36 2.60 38.25
CA VAL A 207 77.49 3.01 37.41
C VAL A 207 78.08 4.36 37.85
N GLN A 208 77.25 5.35 38.20
CA GLN A 208 77.74 6.61 38.76
C GLN A 208 78.50 6.41 40.08
N GLY A 209 77.95 5.60 41.00
CA GLY A 209 78.60 5.29 42.29
C GLY A 209 79.95 4.59 42.14
N THR A 210 80.09 3.67 41.18
CA THR A 210 81.38 3.02 40.88
C THR A 210 82.36 3.95 40.19
N THR A 211 81.90 4.87 39.35
CA THR A 211 82.73 5.90 38.69
C THR A 211 83.24 6.93 39.69
N GLN A 212 82.42 7.35 40.67
CA GLN A 212 82.85 8.22 41.78
C GLN A 212 83.88 7.52 42.67
N LYS A 213 83.67 6.24 43.02
CA LYS A 213 84.65 5.45 43.79
C LYS A 213 85.97 5.23 43.05
N ARG A 214 85.94 5.14 41.71
CA ARG A 214 87.16 5.07 40.89
C ARG A 214 87.90 6.42 40.83
N LYS A 215 87.18 7.54 40.73
CA LYS A 215 87.80 8.89 40.81
C LYS A 215 88.43 9.18 42.18
N PHE A 216 87.85 8.69 43.27
CA PHE A 216 88.41 8.81 44.63
C PHE A 216 89.62 7.92 44.90
N LYS A 217 89.88 6.90 44.06
CA LYS A 217 91.06 6.02 44.17
C LYS A 217 92.24 6.45 43.28
N GLN A 218 92.06 7.49 42.47
CA GLN A 218 93.08 8.01 41.54
C GLN A 218 93.67 9.37 41.97
N ASN A 219 93.25 9.91 43.13
CA ASN A 219 93.94 10.98 43.86
C ASN A 219 94.60 10.38 45.11
#